data_AF-A0A956ITP4-F1
#
_entry.id   AF-A0A956ITP4-F1
#
_cell.length_a   1.000
_cell.length_b   1.000
_cell.length_c   1.000
_cell.angle_alpha   90.00
_cell.angle_beta   90.00
_cell.angle_gamma   90.00
#
_symmetry.space_group_name_H-M   'P 1'
#
loop_
_entity.id
_entity.type
_entity.pdbx_description
1 polymer ?
#
loop_
_entity_poly.entity_id
_entity_poly.type
_entity_poly.pdbx_seq_one_letter_code
_entity_poly.pdbx_strand_id
1 'polypeptide(L)'
;MSSRKVRLQVAQPHGELLPSGLPAEATDVEIAPEDLLQVGELAKAVGKTVRAIHLYEDMGLIHAHERSEKGRYRLFAPDMLQRTRWIIKLQNLGLSLSQIQELVREHEDADSARLSATKLRQVYVDKLAETREKIRELRTLESELQASLLYLNTCDSACEPALPVHSCTACERHPEAPEAPDLVAGLHLS
;
A
#
# COMPACT_ATOMS: atom_id res chain seq x y z
N MET A 1 -11.13 -42.02 31.61
CA MET A 1 -10.62 -41.78 30.25
C MET A 1 -10.40 -40.28 30.10
N SER A 2 -9.13 -39.90 30.02
CA SER A 2 -8.60 -38.54 30.10
C SER A 2 -8.49 -37.94 28.70
N SER A 3 -9.21 -36.86 28.42
CA SER A 3 -9.04 -36.10 27.17
C SER A 3 -8.18 -34.87 27.45
N ARG A 4 -6.90 -34.99 27.08
CA ARG A 4 -5.89 -33.91 27.10
C ARG A 4 -6.35 -32.75 26.22
N LYS A 5 -6.50 -31.56 26.81
CA LYS A 5 -6.56 -30.30 26.06
C LYS A 5 -5.13 -29.94 25.62
N VAL A 6 -4.86 -29.95 24.32
CA VAL A 6 -3.61 -29.46 23.75
C VAL A 6 -3.73 -27.94 23.58
N ARG A 7 -2.88 -27.21 24.31
CA ARG A 7 -2.78 -25.75 24.26
C ARG A 7 -1.79 -25.38 23.16
N LEU A 8 -2.28 -24.86 22.03
CA LEU A 8 -1.43 -24.31 20.98
C LEU A 8 -0.89 -22.95 21.45
N GLN A 9 0.40 -22.89 21.78
CA GLN A 9 1.13 -21.63 21.95
C GLN A 9 1.48 -21.09 20.56
N VAL A 10 0.88 -19.95 20.20
CA VAL A 10 1.32 -19.14 19.08
C VAL A 10 2.48 -18.28 19.57
N ALA A 11 3.68 -18.51 19.02
CA ALA A 11 4.83 -17.65 19.25
C ALA A 11 4.58 -16.28 18.59
N GLN A 12 4.64 -15.21 19.38
CA GLN A 12 4.72 -13.85 18.87
C GLN A 12 6.18 -13.57 18.47
N PRO A 13 6.50 -13.12 17.25
CA PRO A 13 7.75 -12.42 17.01
C PRO A 13 7.60 -10.96 17.43
N HIS A 14 8.66 -10.48 18.06
CA HIS A 14 8.80 -9.17 18.67
C HIS A 14 8.53 -8.03 17.69
N GLY A 15 7.90 -6.98 18.23
CA GLY A 15 7.55 -5.77 17.52
C GLY A 15 8.77 -4.94 17.14
N GLU A 16 8.71 -4.43 15.92
CA GLU A 16 9.42 -3.24 15.49
C GLU A 16 8.41 -2.37 14.76
N LEU A 17 8.34 -1.11 15.18
CA LEU A 17 7.35 -0.13 14.75
C LEU A 17 7.42 0.05 13.23
N LEU A 18 6.32 -0.21 12.53
CA LEU A 18 6.11 0.37 11.21
C LEU A 18 6.02 1.90 11.37
N PRO A 19 6.82 2.72 10.66
CA PRO A 19 6.57 4.14 10.61
C PRO A 19 5.20 4.37 9.94
N SER A 20 4.28 4.87 10.74
CA SER A 20 2.98 5.40 10.32
C SER A 20 3.20 6.55 9.35
N GLY A 21 3.08 6.25 8.06
CA GLY A 21 3.27 7.21 6.97
C GLY A 21 2.30 6.96 5.81
N LEU A 22 1.02 6.75 6.10
CA LEU A 22 -0.04 7.09 5.14
C LEU A 22 -0.15 8.62 5.12
N PRO A 23 -0.23 9.29 3.95
CA PRO A 23 -0.57 10.69 3.93
C PRO A 23 -1.96 10.87 4.57
N ALA A 24 -1.94 11.38 5.81
CA ALA A 24 -3.10 11.79 6.56
C ALA A 24 -3.52 13.16 6.04
N GLU A 25 -4.40 13.16 5.04
CA GLU A 25 -5.29 14.29 4.76
C GLU A 25 -6.52 13.78 3.99
N ALA A 26 -7.10 12.67 4.46
CA ALA A 26 -8.52 12.44 4.24
C ALA A 26 -9.23 13.28 5.30
N THR A 27 -9.79 14.43 4.90
CA THR A 27 -10.67 15.19 5.78
C THR A 27 -11.80 14.28 6.23
N ASP A 28 -11.88 14.01 7.53
CA ASP A 28 -12.99 13.32 8.17
C ASP A 28 -14.24 14.19 8.04
N VAL A 29 -14.92 14.07 6.91
CA VAL A 29 -16.31 14.52 6.78
C VAL A 29 -17.15 13.48 7.49
N GLU A 30 -17.64 13.80 8.69
CA GLU A 30 -18.68 13.02 9.36
C GLU A 30 -19.95 13.12 8.51
N ILE A 31 -20.26 12.04 7.80
CA ILE A 31 -21.46 11.91 6.96
C ILE A 31 -22.35 10.88 7.66
N ALA A 32 -23.56 11.27 8.02
CA ALA A 32 -24.51 10.35 8.65
C ALA A 32 -24.88 9.22 7.68
N PRO A 33 -25.18 7.99 8.17
CA PRO A 33 -25.50 6.83 7.33
C PRO A 33 -26.74 6.99 6.43
N GLU A 34 -27.52 8.05 6.64
CA GLU A 34 -28.74 8.39 5.89
C GLU A 34 -28.60 9.60 4.96
N ASP A 35 -27.48 10.34 5.00
CA ASP A 35 -27.35 11.59 4.24
C ASP A 35 -26.92 11.34 2.79
N LEU A 36 -27.70 11.87 1.85
CA LEU A 36 -27.35 11.88 0.44
C LEU A 36 -26.28 12.93 0.13
N LEU A 37 -25.28 12.54 -0.65
CA LEU A 37 -24.15 13.37 -1.01
C LEU A 37 -24.28 13.89 -2.45
N GLN A 38 -24.03 15.18 -2.64
CA GLN A 38 -23.77 15.71 -3.97
C GLN A 38 -22.43 15.20 -4.50
N VAL A 39 -22.27 15.21 -5.83
CA VAL A 39 -21.01 14.77 -6.48
C VAL A 39 -19.76 15.49 -5.93
N GLY A 40 -19.88 16.77 -5.57
CA GLY A 40 -18.79 17.56 -4.99
C GLY A 40 -18.43 17.12 -3.56
N GLU A 41 -19.43 16.77 -2.76
CA GLU A 41 -19.25 16.29 -1.39
C GLU A 41 -18.64 14.88 -1.39
N LEU A 42 -19.13 14.00 -2.26
CA LEU A 42 -18.55 12.67 -2.49
C LEU A 42 -17.09 12.78 -2.93
N ALA A 43 -16.80 13.63 -3.91
CA ALA A 43 -15.44 13.87 -4.40
C ALA A 43 -14.50 14.34 -3.28
N LYS A 44 -14.95 15.32 -2.48
CA LYS A 44 -14.21 15.83 -1.32
C LYS A 44 -13.97 14.76 -0.26
N ALA A 45 -14.99 13.98 0.08
CA ALA A 45 -14.93 12.94 1.11
C ALA A 45 -13.94 11.80 0.79
N VAL A 46 -13.58 11.61 -0.48
CA VAL A 46 -12.63 10.58 -0.92
C VAL A 46 -11.33 11.15 -1.48
N GLY A 47 -11.12 12.47 -1.43
CA GLY A 47 -9.92 13.12 -1.95
C GLY A 47 -9.74 12.96 -3.47
N LYS A 48 -10.84 12.96 -4.24
CA LYS A 48 -10.82 12.89 -5.70
C LYS A 48 -11.45 14.12 -6.33
N THR A 49 -11.26 14.30 -7.64
CA THR A 49 -11.93 15.36 -8.39
C THR A 49 -13.36 14.95 -8.74
N VAL A 50 -14.26 15.92 -8.91
CA VAL A 50 -15.61 15.67 -9.46
C VAL A 50 -15.54 14.95 -10.81
N ARG A 51 -14.52 15.25 -11.63
CA ARG A 51 -14.30 14.56 -12.91
C ARG A 51 -14.02 13.07 -12.72
N ALA A 52 -13.27 12.68 -11.69
CA ALA A 52 -13.01 11.27 -11.38
C ALA A 52 -14.29 10.56 -10.92
N ILE A 53 -15.12 11.20 -10.09
CA ILE A 53 -16.41 10.63 -9.69
C ILE A 53 -17.33 10.42 -10.90
N HIS A 54 -17.40 11.40 -11.81
CA HIS A 54 -18.13 11.22 -13.07
C HIS A 54 -17.57 10.10 -13.93
N LEU A 55 -16.24 9.94 -14.00
CA LEU A 55 -15.64 8.80 -14.70
C LEU A 55 -16.09 7.46 -14.08
N TYR A 56 -16.14 7.36 -12.76
CA TYR A 56 -16.59 6.14 -12.09
C TYR A 56 -18.07 5.87 -12.36
N GLU A 57 -18.90 6.93 -12.36
CA GLU A 57 -20.32 6.86 -12.72
C GLU A 57 -20.52 6.43 -14.18
N ASP A 58 -19.80 7.06 -15.13
CA ASP A 58 -19.86 6.76 -16.56
C ASP A 58 -19.41 5.31 -16.86
N MET A 59 -18.49 4.77 -16.05
CA MET A 59 -18.06 3.38 -16.12
C MET A 59 -19.01 2.42 -15.38
N GLY A 60 -20.08 2.89 -14.75
CA GLY A 60 -21.01 2.06 -13.98
C GLY A 60 -20.40 1.48 -12.70
N LEU A 61 -19.27 2.01 -12.23
CA LEU A 61 -18.64 1.57 -10.98
C LEU A 61 -19.39 2.07 -9.75
N ILE A 62 -20.07 3.21 -9.88
CA ILE A 62 -20.98 3.82 -8.92
C ILE A 62 -22.19 4.33 -9.68
N HIS A 63 -23.30 4.57 -8.98
CA HIS A 63 -24.51 5.14 -9.57
C HIS A 63 -25.11 6.20 -8.64
N ALA A 64 -25.71 7.24 -9.22
CA ALA A 64 -26.51 8.17 -8.45
C ALA A 64 -27.77 7.47 -7.94
N HIS A 65 -28.13 7.70 -6.67
CA HIS A 65 -29.36 7.19 -6.09
C HIS A 65 -30.57 7.94 -6.66
N GLU A 66 -30.49 9.26 -6.68
CA GLU A 66 -31.54 10.12 -7.21
C GLU A 66 -30.98 11.47 -7.69
N ARG A 67 -31.88 12.33 -8.18
CA ARG A 67 -31.59 13.74 -8.39
C ARG A 67 -32.29 14.56 -7.31
N SER A 68 -31.69 15.70 -6.95
CA SER A 68 -32.31 16.63 -6.00
C SER A 68 -33.72 17.06 -6.43
N GLU A 69 -34.54 17.56 -5.50
CA GLU A 69 -35.94 17.96 -5.74
C GLU A 69 -36.16 18.87 -6.97
N LYS A 70 -35.15 19.66 -7.35
CA LYS A 70 -35.18 20.56 -8.53
C LYS A 70 -34.46 19.98 -9.76
N GLY A 71 -34.10 18.70 -9.74
CA GLY A 71 -33.39 17.96 -10.80
C GLY A 71 -31.95 18.40 -11.05
N ARG A 72 -31.43 19.35 -10.26
CA ARG A 72 -30.20 20.11 -10.56
C ARG A 72 -28.93 19.33 -10.25
N TYR A 73 -28.93 18.51 -9.20
CA TYR A 73 -27.74 17.81 -8.73
C TYR A 73 -28.00 16.31 -8.63
N ARG A 74 -26.97 15.51 -8.91
CA ARG A 74 -26.94 14.07 -8.63
C ARG A 74 -26.66 13.86 -7.15
N LEU A 75 -27.42 12.96 -6.55
CA LEU A 75 -27.30 12.57 -5.15
C LEU A 75 -26.85 11.12 -5.05
N PHE A 76 -25.85 10.86 -4.22
CA PHE A 76 -25.23 9.56 -3.99
C PHE A 76 -25.50 9.12 -2.56
N ALA A 77 -25.96 7.88 -2.40
CA ALA A 77 -26.18 7.32 -1.08
C ALA A 77 -24.85 6.90 -0.41
N PRO A 78 -24.83 6.74 0.93
CA PRO A 78 -23.60 6.42 1.67
C PRO A 78 -22.90 5.11 1.27
N ASP A 79 -23.62 4.15 0.69
CA ASP A 79 -23.05 2.93 0.11
C ASP A 79 -22.16 3.25 -1.12
N MET A 80 -22.51 4.27 -1.91
CA MET A 80 -21.68 4.74 -3.01
C MET A 80 -20.39 5.40 -2.53
N LEU A 81 -20.41 6.06 -1.36
CA LEU A 81 -19.18 6.53 -0.71
C LEU A 81 -18.28 5.34 -0.33
N GLN A 82 -18.85 4.28 0.26
CA GLN A 82 -18.10 3.07 0.60
C GLN A 82 -17.53 2.39 -0.65
N ARG A 83 -18.33 2.28 -1.72
CA ARG A 83 -17.90 1.71 -3.00
C ARG A 83 -16.78 2.53 -3.64
N THR A 84 -16.88 3.85 -3.59
CA THR A 84 -15.82 4.75 -4.08
C THR A 84 -14.52 4.58 -3.30
N ARG A 85 -14.60 4.48 -1.96
CA ARG A 85 -13.42 4.19 -1.12
C ARG A 85 -12.81 2.83 -1.46
N TRP A 86 -13.63 1.82 -1.73
CA TRP A 86 -13.15 0.51 -2.16
C TRP A 86 -12.44 0.56 -3.52
N ILE A 87 -13.01 1.24 -4.52
CA ILE A 87 -12.38 1.45 -5.84
C ILE A 87 -11.00 2.09 -5.67
N ILE A 88 -10.88 3.14 -4.85
CA ILE A 88 -9.61 3.85 -4.62
C ILE A 88 -8.57 2.92 -3.98
N LYS A 89 -8.97 2.09 -3.00
CA LYS A 89 -8.07 1.11 -2.38
C LYS A 89 -7.57 0.09 -3.41
N LEU A 90 -8.43 -0.38 -4.32
CA LEU A 90 -8.02 -1.30 -5.37
C LEU A 90 -7.07 -0.66 -6.39
N GLN A 91 -7.30 0.60 -6.77
CA GLN A 91 -6.37 1.34 -7.62
C GLN A 91 -4.99 1.47 -6.95
N ASN A 92 -4.94 1.73 -5.64
CA ASN A 92 -3.69 1.80 -4.88
C ASN A 92 -2.99 0.44 -4.78
N LEU A 93 -3.72 -0.68 -4.90
CA LEU A 93 -3.16 -2.02 -5.06
C LEU A 93 -2.71 -2.34 -6.50
N GLY A 94 -2.80 -1.36 -7.41
CA GLY A 94 -2.36 -1.48 -8.80
C GLY A 94 -3.40 -2.10 -9.73
N LEU A 95 -4.68 -2.16 -9.35
CA LEU A 95 -5.73 -2.57 -10.27
C LEU A 95 -6.13 -1.43 -11.19
N SER A 96 -6.31 -1.75 -12.47
CA SER A 96 -6.91 -0.84 -13.45
C SER A 96 -8.41 -0.67 -13.22
N LEU A 97 -8.96 0.47 -13.65
CA LEU A 97 -10.41 0.71 -13.57
C LEU A 97 -11.23 -0.32 -14.35
N SER A 98 -10.70 -0.86 -15.45
CA SER A 98 -11.35 -1.95 -16.21
C SER A 98 -11.42 -3.25 -15.42
N GLN A 99 -10.35 -3.63 -14.69
CA GLN A 99 -10.38 -4.81 -13.82
C GLN A 99 -11.38 -4.61 -12.66
N ILE A 100 -11.43 -3.40 -12.09
CA ILE A 100 -12.40 -3.09 -11.04
C ILE A 100 -13.84 -3.14 -11.58
N GLN A 101 -14.05 -2.68 -12.82
CA GLN A 101 -15.35 -2.76 -13.49
C GLN A 101 -15.79 -4.20 -13.72
N GLU A 102 -14.88 -5.08 -14.13
CA GLU A 102 -15.15 -6.51 -14.25
C GLU A 102 -15.57 -7.11 -12.89
N LEU A 103 -14.86 -6.79 -11.81
CA LEU A 103 -15.21 -7.24 -10.45
C LEU A 103 -16.59 -6.75 -10.00
N VAL A 104 -16.96 -5.51 -10.33
CA VAL A 104 -18.28 -4.95 -10.03
C VAL A 104 -19.37 -5.69 -10.80
N ARG A 105 -19.18 -5.89 -12.11
CA ARG A 105 -20.14 -6.60 -12.98
C ARG A 105 -20.32 -8.05 -12.54
N GLU A 106 -19.23 -8.78 -12.34
CA GLU A 106 -19.28 -10.16 -11.84
C GLU A 106 -19.99 -10.26 -10.49
N HIS A 107 -19.86 -9.26 -9.63
CA HIS A 107 -20.57 -9.24 -8.35
C HIS A 107 -22.07 -9.01 -8.51
N GLU A 108 -22.47 -8.10 -9.40
CA GLU A 108 -23.86 -7.76 -9.68
C GLU A 108 -24.60 -8.87 -10.45
N ASP A 109 -23.90 -9.57 -11.34
CA ASP A 109 -24.44 -10.66 -12.17
C ASP A 109 -24.41 -12.03 -11.47
N ALA A 110 -23.83 -12.14 -10.27
CA ALA A 110 -23.65 -13.43 -9.62
C ALA A 110 -24.94 -14.02 -9.04
N ASP A 111 -25.23 -15.28 -9.39
CA ASP A 111 -26.35 -16.05 -8.86
C ASP A 111 -26.24 -16.37 -7.34
N SER A 112 -25.07 -16.19 -6.74
CA SER A 112 -24.88 -16.38 -5.30
C SER A 112 -23.71 -15.57 -4.74
N ALA A 113 -23.81 -15.22 -3.46
CA ALA A 113 -22.74 -14.53 -2.72
C ALA A 113 -21.40 -15.30 -2.72
N ARG A 114 -21.44 -16.65 -2.81
CA ARG A 114 -20.21 -17.46 -2.89
C ARG A 114 -19.50 -17.28 -4.23
N LEU A 115 -20.25 -17.21 -5.33
CA LEU A 115 -19.69 -17.02 -6.66
C LEU A 115 -19.09 -15.62 -6.79
N SER A 116 -19.81 -14.56 -6.36
CA SER A 116 -19.29 -13.20 -6.42
C SER A 116 -18.02 -12.98 -5.58
N ALA A 117 -17.89 -13.69 -4.44
CA ALA A 117 -16.72 -13.59 -3.60
C ALA A 117 -15.46 -14.28 -4.18
N THR A 118 -15.62 -15.23 -5.10
CA THR A 118 -14.51 -16.10 -5.52
C THR A 118 -13.45 -15.34 -6.32
N LYS A 119 -13.85 -14.53 -7.31
CA LYS A 119 -12.91 -13.74 -8.12
C LYS A 119 -12.20 -12.66 -7.29
N LEU A 120 -12.96 -11.91 -6.49
CA LEU A 120 -12.40 -10.88 -5.62
C LEU A 120 -11.40 -11.49 -4.62
N ARG A 121 -11.71 -12.67 -4.07
CA ARG A 121 -10.77 -13.41 -3.21
C ARG A 121 -9.49 -13.75 -3.96
N GLN A 122 -9.57 -14.23 -5.21
CA GLN A 122 -8.38 -14.57 -5.99
C GLN A 122 -7.49 -13.35 -6.21
N VAL A 123 -8.07 -12.22 -6.62
CA VAL A 123 -7.37 -10.93 -6.75
C VAL A 123 -6.63 -10.56 -5.46
N TYR A 124 -7.26 -10.72 -4.29
CA TYR A 124 -6.62 -10.42 -3.01
C TYR A 124 -5.51 -11.40 -2.64
N VAL A 125 -5.66 -12.68 -2.98
CA VAL A 125 -4.60 -13.69 -2.78
C VAL A 125 -3.37 -13.34 -3.61
N ASP A 126 -3.57 -13.01 -4.89
CA ASP A 126 -2.49 -12.68 -5.81
C ASP A 126 -1.78 -11.39 -5.37
N LYS A 127 -2.54 -10.34 -5.04
CA LYS A 127 -1.97 -9.08 -4.54
C LYS A 127 -1.26 -9.22 -3.20
N LEU A 128 -1.73 -10.11 -2.32
CA LEU A 128 -1.04 -10.42 -1.07
C LEU A 128 0.30 -11.11 -1.35
N ALA A 129 0.36 -12.03 -2.32
CA ALA A 129 1.59 -12.70 -2.70
C ALA A 129 2.61 -11.70 -3.30
N GLU A 130 2.18 -10.88 -4.27
CA GLU A 130 3.00 -9.80 -4.86
C GLU A 130 3.54 -8.84 -3.78
N THR A 131 2.67 -8.38 -2.88
CA THR A 131 3.05 -7.47 -1.80
C THR A 131 4.10 -8.09 -0.87
N ARG A 132 3.95 -9.39 -0.55
CA ARG A 132 4.92 -10.10 0.30
C ARG A 132 6.27 -10.25 -0.38
N GLU A 133 6.31 -10.50 -1.68
CA GLU A 133 7.57 -10.48 -2.43
C GLU A 133 8.20 -9.11 -2.37
N LYS A 134 7.42 -8.05 -2.62
CA LYS A 134 7.96 -6.69 -2.61
C LYS A 134 8.53 -6.29 -1.25
N ILE A 135 7.86 -6.70 -0.17
CA ILE A 135 8.37 -6.50 1.20
C ILE A 135 9.70 -7.22 1.41
N ARG A 136 9.88 -8.43 0.87
CA ARG A 136 11.17 -9.15 0.97
C ARG A 136 12.27 -8.38 0.24
N GLU A 137 12.03 -7.99 -1.00
CA GLU A 137 13.00 -7.20 -1.79
C GLU A 137 13.39 -5.90 -1.08
N LEU A 138 12.40 -5.16 -0.58
CA LEU A 138 12.65 -3.88 0.11
C LEU A 138 13.41 -4.07 1.42
N ARG A 139 13.19 -5.17 2.16
CA ARG A 139 13.97 -5.50 3.36
C ARG A 139 15.41 -5.87 3.04
N THR A 140 15.65 -6.60 1.94
CA THR A 140 17.01 -6.86 1.47
C THR A 140 17.73 -5.55 1.14
N LEU A 141 17.08 -4.67 0.38
CA LEU A 141 17.63 -3.36 0.04
C LEU A 141 17.87 -2.49 1.28
N GLU A 142 16.95 -2.50 2.25
CA GLU A 142 17.10 -1.80 3.53
C GLU A 142 18.36 -2.27 4.27
N SER A 143 18.57 -3.58 4.35
CA SER A 143 19.75 -4.19 4.97
C SER A 143 21.05 -3.77 4.25
N GLU A 144 21.05 -3.77 2.91
CA GLU A 144 22.20 -3.32 2.11
C GLU A 144 22.52 -1.84 2.32
N LEU A 145 21.49 -0.98 2.37
CA LEU A 145 21.65 0.44 2.66
C LEU A 145 22.19 0.68 4.06
N GLN A 146 21.69 -0.05 5.07
CA GLN A 146 22.19 0.03 6.45
C GLN A 146 23.65 -0.38 6.55
N ALA A 147 24.04 -1.50 5.93
CA ALA A 147 25.44 -1.94 5.90
C ALA A 147 26.35 -0.91 5.22
N SER A 148 25.89 -0.33 4.10
CA SER A 148 26.62 0.70 3.36
C SER A 148 26.78 1.99 4.16
N LEU A 149 25.75 2.43 4.87
CA LEU A 149 25.83 3.59 5.76
C LEU A 149 26.78 3.33 6.93
N LEU A 150 26.74 2.14 7.53
CA LEU A 150 27.69 1.77 8.59
C LEU A 150 29.13 1.85 8.08
N TYR A 151 29.39 1.30 6.89
CA TYR A 151 30.68 1.39 6.23
C TYR A 151 31.11 2.85 6.04
N LEU A 152 30.28 3.69 5.40
CA LEU A 152 30.62 5.09 5.16
C LEU A 152 30.82 5.91 6.44
N ASN A 153 30.06 5.61 7.50
CA ASN A 153 30.23 6.27 8.81
C ASN A 153 31.58 5.95 9.44
N THR A 154 32.09 4.72 9.26
CA THR A 154 33.46 4.37 9.67
C THR A 154 34.49 5.18 8.88
N CYS A 155 34.26 5.42 7.58
CA CYS A 155 35.12 6.29 6.79
C CYS A 155 35.10 7.74 7.30
N ASP A 156 33.94 8.29 7.63
CA ASP A 156 33.83 9.68 8.13
C ASP A 156 34.49 9.87 9.51
N SER A 157 34.28 8.92 10.42
CA SER A 157 34.69 9.06 11.82
C SER A 157 36.10 8.55 12.12
N ALA A 158 36.58 7.53 11.41
CA ALA A 158 37.86 6.89 11.70
C ALA A 158 38.93 7.19 10.64
N CYS A 159 38.58 7.67 9.44
CA CYS A 159 39.56 7.89 8.38
C CYS A 159 40.41 9.16 8.60
N GLU A 160 41.58 9.19 7.97
CA GLU A 160 42.48 10.34 8.03
C GLU A 160 42.18 11.26 6.84
N PRO A 161 41.87 12.56 7.05
CA PRO A 161 41.37 13.44 5.98
C PRO A 161 42.32 13.62 4.79
N ALA A 162 43.61 13.37 4.98
CA ALA A 162 44.63 13.49 3.94
C ALA A 162 44.92 12.16 3.22
N LEU A 163 44.22 11.06 3.56
CA LEU A 163 44.46 9.76 2.95
C LEU A 163 43.94 9.74 1.51
N PRO A 164 44.75 9.36 0.51
CA PRO A 164 44.30 9.23 -0.86
C PRO A 164 43.24 8.12 -1.03
N VAL A 165 42.24 8.34 -1.87
CA VAL A 165 41.12 7.40 -2.08
C VAL A 165 41.57 6.01 -2.56
N HIS A 166 42.66 5.92 -3.34
CA HIS A 166 43.21 4.65 -3.80
C HIS A 166 43.81 3.80 -2.67
N SER A 167 44.10 4.39 -1.51
CA SER A 167 44.53 3.68 -0.30
C SER A 167 43.36 3.10 0.50
N CYS A 168 42.12 3.36 0.10
CA CYS A 168 40.91 2.86 0.76
C CYS A 168 40.46 1.48 0.26
N THR A 169 41.18 0.84 -0.67
CA THR A 169 40.84 -0.49 -1.22
C THR A 169 41.03 -1.64 -0.22
N ALA A 170 41.82 -1.44 0.83
CA ALA A 170 42.04 -2.41 1.92
C ALA A 170 42.22 -1.68 3.27
N CYS A 171 41.24 -0.86 3.65
CA CYS A 171 41.33 -0.04 4.86
C CYS A 171 41.14 -0.88 6.15
N GLU A 172 42.19 -0.98 6.98
CA GLU A 172 42.19 -1.72 8.25
C GLU A 172 41.19 -1.20 9.30
N ARG A 173 40.58 -0.04 9.03
CA ARG A 173 39.56 0.58 9.90
C ARG A 173 38.18 -0.07 9.80
N HIS A 174 38.00 -1.05 8.90
CA HIS A 174 36.80 -1.89 8.81
C HIS A 174 37.08 -3.34 9.28
N PRO A 175 37.35 -3.58 10.57
CA PRO A 175 37.76 -4.90 11.06
C PRO A 175 36.65 -5.96 10.99
N GLU A 176 35.38 -5.54 10.99
CA GLU A 176 34.21 -6.44 10.95
C GLU A 176 33.65 -6.63 9.52
N ALA A 177 34.12 -5.86 8.54
CA ALA A 177 33.67 -5.91 7.15
C ALA A 177 34.86 -5.71 6.19
N PRO A 178 35.69 -6.75 5.97
CA PRO A 178 36.87 -6.66 5.12
C PRO A 178 36.53 -6.43 3.65
N GLU A 179 35.30 -6.76 3.24
CA GLU A 179 34.75 -6.46 1.92
C GLU A 179 33.69 -5.36 2.05
N ALA A 180 33.79 -4.35 1.19
CA ALA A 180 32.83 -3.26 1.14
C ALA A 180 31.45 -3.81 0.69
N PRO A 181 30.33 -3.40 1.33
CA PRO A 181 28.99 -3.76 0.87
C PRO A 181 28.77 -3.44 -0.61
N ASP A 182 27.94 -4.22 -1.29
CA ASP A 182 27.74 -4.13 -2.75
C ASP A 182 27.47 -2.70 -3.27
N LEU A 183 26.67 -1.91 -2.55
CA LEU A 183 26.31 -0.54 -2.95
C LEU A 183 27.48 0.46 -2.85
N VAL A 184 28.55 0.13 -2.12
CA VAL A 184 29.77 0.94 -2.01
C VAL A 184 30.99 0.27 -2.65
N ALA A 185 30.93 -1.03 -2.93
CA ALA A 185 32.00 -1.77 -3.60
C ALA A 185 32.42 -1.15 -4.95
N GLY A 186 31.46 -0.56 -5.68
CA GLY A 186 31.72 0.17 -6.93
C GLY A 186 32.62 1.41 -6.80
N LEU A 187 32.79 1.97 -5.59
CA LEU A 187 33.68 3.11 -5.35
C LEU A 187 35.16 2.71 -5.27
N HIS A 188 35.45 1.43 -5.04
CA HIS A 188 36.81 0.89 -4.85
C HIS A 188 37.36 0.20 -6.11
N LEU A 189 36.69 0.38 -7.25
CA LEU A 189 37.15 -0.16 -8.53
C LEU A 189 38.50 0.49 -8.90
N SER A 190 39.52 -0.36 -9.03
CA SER A 190 40.88 0.00 -9.46
C SER A 190 40.95 0.24 -10.97
#